data_AF-A0A3M6I8M9-F1
#
_entry.id   AF-A0A3M6I8M9-F1
#
_cell.length_a   1.000
_cell.length_b   1.000
_cell.length_c   1.000
_cell.angle_alpha   90.00
_cell.angle_beta   90.00
_cell.angle_gamma   90.00
#
_symmetry.space_group_name_H-M   'P 1'
#
loop_
_entity.id
_entity.type
_entity.pdbx_description
1 polymer ?
#
loop_
_entity_poly.entity_id
_entity_poly.type
_entity_poly.pdbx_seq_one_letter_code
_entity_poly.pdbx_strand_id
1 'polypeptide(L)'
;SSYRIVLNDQVLTWGGRQINGATLKALAGAPQDHDVWEIVPGGRDILVGDKDYIDLTKPGVEHFVVKPFEATIIMNAKPRVVHTRFLTYQQLVELAFPGSQHPPQTVYTIDYDHGPHDHPEGSVVDGQQIRVKEGMEFYVSVSDKS
;
A
#
# COMPACT_ATOMS: atom_id res chain seq x y z
N SER A 1 -0.01 -13.46 -32.06
CA SER A 1 1.33 -13.01 -31.61
C SER A 1 1.46 -13.27 -30.13
N SER A 2 2.67 -13.51 -29.65
CA SER A 2 2.97 -13.62 -28.22
C SER A 2 3.99 -12.56 -27.82
N TYR A 3 3.98 -12.19 -26.54
CA TYR A 3 4.77 -11.12 -25.95
C TYR A 3 5.65 -11.71 -24.86
N ARG A 4 6.93 -11.34 -24.86
CA ARG A 4 7.86 -11.73 -23.80
C ARG A 4 7.76 -10.70 -22.69
N ILE A 5 7.62 -11.15 -21.45
CA ILE A 5 7.74 -10.28 -20.27
C ILE A 5 8.70 -10.92 -19.26
N VAL A 6 9.25 -10.09 -18.40
CA VAL A 6 10.06 -10.43 -17.22
C VAL A 6 9.22 -10.11 -15.99
N LEU A 7 8.94 -11.10 -15.16
CA LEU A 7 8.16 -11.00 -13.95
C LEU A 7 8.96 -11.61 -12.80
N ASN A 8 9.32 -10.82 -11.78
CA ASN A 8 10.20 -11.27 -10.69
C ASN A 8 11.48 -11.96 -11.21
N ASP A 9 12.15 -11.31 -12.17
CA ASP A 9 13.34 -11.80 -12.88
C ASP A 9 13.15 -13.07 -13.73
N GLN A 10 11.93 -13.61 -13.81
CA GLN A 10 11.59 -14.76 -14.64
C GLN A 10 11.02 -14.34 -15.98
N VAL A 11 11.54 -14.91 -17.06
CA VAL A 11 11.04 -14.68 -18.41
C VAL A 11 9.83 -15.58 -18.67
N LEU A 12 8.73 -14.98 -19.12
CA LEU A 12 7.52 -15.71 -19.53
C LEU A 12 6.98 -15.18 -20.86
N THR A 13 6.14 -16.01 -21.49
CA THR A 13 5.48 -15.68 -22.76
C THR A 13 3.98 -15.53 -22.53
N TRP A 14 3.44 -14.39 -22.93
CA TRP A 14 2.02 -14.07 -22.81
C TRP A 14 1.36 -13.97 -24.19
N GLY A 15 0.16 -14.55 -24.35
CA GLY A 15 -0.52 -14.62 -25.64
C GLY A 15 -1.35 -13.38 -26.01
N GLY A 16 -1.61 -12.50 -25.05
CA GLY A 16 -2.45 -11.32 -25.24
C GLY A 16 -1.64 -10.05 -25.47
N ARG A 17 -2.22 -9.06 -26.15
CA ARG A 17 -1.60 -7.72 -26.31
C ARG A 17 -1.58 -6.93 -25.00
N GLN A 18 -2.47 -7.28 -24.09
CA GLN A 18 -2.63 -6.62 -22.81
C GLN A 18 -2.59 -7.64 -21.68
N ILE A 19 -2.14 -7.19 -20.51
CA ILE A 19 -2.15 -7.93 -19.26
C ILE A 19 -2.49 -6.97 -18.12
N ASN A 20 -3.24 -7.42 -17.12
CA ASN A 20 -3.56 -6.59 -15.95
C ASN A 20 -2.78 -7.00 -14.69
N GLY A 21 -2.74 -6.11 -13.70
CA GLY A 21 -2.04 -6.34 -12.43
C GLY A 21 -2.47 -7.62 -11.73
N ALA A 22 -3.78 -7.93 -11.69
CA ALA A 22 -4.27 -9.15 -11.06
C ALA A 22 -3.70 -10.42 -11.71
N THR A 23 -3.61 -10.44 -13.04
CA THR A 23 -3.01 -11.56 -13.78
C THR A 23 -1.50 -11.65 -13.51
N LEU A 24 -0.79 -10.52 -13.45
CA LEU A 24 0.64 -10.50 -13.12
C LEU A 24 0.89 -11.08 -11.72
N LYS A 25 0.08 -10.75 -10.70
CA LYS A 25 0.19 -11.39 -9.38
C LYS A 25 -0.06 -12.89 -9.42
N ALA A 26 -1.11 -13.31 -10.15
CA ALA A 26 -1.45 -14.72 -10.28
C ALA A 26 -0.32 -15.51 -10.95
N LEU A 27 0.28 -14.97 -12.02
CA LEU A 27 1.44 -15.56 -12.70
C LEU A 27 2.68 -15.63 -11.80
N ALA A 28 2.86 -14.66 -10.89
CA ALA A 28 3.93 -14.67 -9.90
C ALA A 28 3.66 -15.62 -8.71
N GLY A 29 2.48 -16.22 -8.60
CA GLY A 29 2.06 -16.99 -7.42
C GLY A 29 1.96 -16.16 -6.15
N ALA A 30 1.74 -14.85 -6.27
CA ALA A 30 1.77 -13.91 -5.16
C ALA A 30 0.40 -13.75 -4.48
N PRO A 31 0.37 -13.47 -3.16
CA PRO A 31 -0.83 -13.04 -2.45
C PRO A 31 -1.49 -11.79 -3.07
N GLN A 32 -2.80 -11.62 -2.81
CA GLN A 32 -3.59 -10.52 -3.36
C GLN A 32 -3.21 -9.14 -2.80
N ASP A 33 -2.66 -9.10 -1.59
CA ASP A 33 -2.22 -7.88 -0.90
C ASP A 33 -0.84 -7.38 -1.34
N HIS A 34 -0.15 -8.10 -2.23
CA HIS A 34 1.07 -7.63 -2.88
C HIS A 34 0.78 -6.58 -3.97
N ASP A 35 1.81 -5.78 -4.26
CA ASP A 35 1.79 -4.72 -5.24
C ASP A 35 2.56 -5.14 -6.48
N VAL A 36 2.01 -4.81 -7.65
CA VAL A 36 2.68 -4.99 -8.94
C VAL A 36 3.25 -3.66 -9.39
N TRP A 37 4.50 -3.64 -9.82
CA TRP A 37 5.16 -2.47 -10.35
C TRP A 37 5.72 -2.75 -11.74
N GLU A 38 5.45 -1.87 -12.69
CA GLU A 38 6.18 -1.79 -13.95
C GLU A 38 7.50 -1.06 -13.68
N ILE A 39 8.61 -1.72 -14.01
CA ILE A 39 9.95 -1.16 -13.84
C ILE A 39 10.28 -0.32 -15.05
N VAL A 40 10.52 0.97 -14.83
CA VAL A 40 10.83 1.94 -15.90
C VAL A 40 12.31 2.29 -15.85
N PRO A 41 13.15 1.81 -16.80
CA PRO A 41 14.58 2.13 -16.81
C PRO A 41 14.84 3.64 -16.84
N GLY A 42 15.58 4.13 -15.84
CA GLY A 42 15.89 5.57 -15.71
C GLY A 42 14.71 6.45 -15.30
N GLY A 43 13.56 5.86 -14.95
CA GLY A 43 12.35 6.54 -14.51
C GLY A 43 11.90 6.11 -13.12
N ARG A 44 10.70 6.54 -12.74
CA ARG A 44 10.00 6.09 -11.54
C ARG A 44 9.15 4.88 -11.90
N ASP A 45 9.26 3.81 -11.11
CA ASP A 45 8.41 2.64 -11.25
C ASP A 45 6.93 3.01 -11.13
N ILE A 46 6.10 2.36 -11.94
CA ILE A 46 4.68 2.64 -12.04
C ILE A 46 3.92 1.54 -11.31
N LEU A 47 3.09 1.92 -10.33
CA LEU A 47 2.18 0.98 -9.68
C LEU A 47 1.13 0.52 -10.69
N VAL A 48 0.98 -0.79 -10.81
CA VAL A 48 -0.04 -1.43 -11.64
C VAL A 48 -1.10 -2.00 -10.69
N GLY A 49 -2.25 -1.34 -10.63
CA GLY A 49 -3.41 -1.83 -9.90
C GLY A 49 -4.00 -3.09 -10.55
N ASP A 50 -4.80 -3.83 -9.78
CA ASP A 50 -5.39 -5.10 -10.22
C ASP A 50 -6.23 -4.99 -11.50
N LYS A 51 -6.86 -3.83 -11.69
CA LYS A 51 -7.73 -3.52 -12.83
C LYS A 51 -7.01 -2.74 -13.93
N ASP A 52 -5.76 -2.35 -13.71
CA ASP A 52 -4.99 -1.58 -14.68
C ASP A 52 -4.49 -2.53 -15.77
N TYR A 53 -4.82 -2.22 -17.02
CA TYR A 53 -4.35 -2.98 -18.18
C TYR A 53 -3.13 -2.31 -18.79
N ILE A 54 -2.06 -3.08 -18.90
CA ILE A 54 -0.82 -2.67 -19.55
C ILE A 54 -0.85 -3.13 -21.01
N ASP A 55 -0.41 -2.27 -21.92
CA ASP A 55 -0.26 -2.60 -23.35
C ASP A 55 1.17 -3.07 -23.63
N LEU A 56 1.33 -4.37 -23.86
CA LEU A 56 2.62 -5.02 -24.13
C LEU A 56 3.15 -4.75 -25.56
N THR A 57 2.42 -3.99 -26.38
CA THR A 57 2.92 -3.54 -27.68
C THR A 57 3.77 -2.28 -27.59
N LYS A 58 3.79 -1.62 -26.42
CA LYS A 58 4.60 -0.42 -26.19
C LYS A 58 6.08 -0.78 -26.00
N PRO A 59 7.02 -0.08 -26.67
CA PRO A 59 8.44 -0.28 -26.44
C PRO A 59 8.82 -0.06 -24.97
N GLY A 60 9.66 -0.96 -24.42
CA GLY A 60 10.17 -0.85 -23.05
C GLY A 60 9.25 -1.40 -21.96
N VAL A 61 8.06 -1.90 -22.32
CA VAL A 61 7.06 -2.43 -21.38
C VAL A 61 7.17 -3.95 -21.29
N GLU A 62 8.12 -4.42 -20.50
CA GLU A 62 8.42 -5.85 -20.41
C GLU A 62 8.75 -6.28 -18.97
N HIS A 63 9.09 -5.37 -18.06
CA HIS A 63 9.62 -5.71 -16.74
C HIS A 63 8.64 -5.37 -15.63
N PHE A 64 8.23 -6.38 -14.87
CA PHE A 64 7.33 -6.26 -13.75
C PHE A 64 7.91 -6.92 -12.51
N VAL A 65 7.62 -6.35 -11.34
CA VAL A 65 7.93 -6.95 -10.05
C VAL A 65 6.68 -7.01 -9.19
N VAL A 66 6.55 -8.06 -8.40
CA VAL A 66 5.48 -8.25 -7.42
C VAL A 66 6.12 -8.33 -6.04
N LYS A 67 5.81 -7.35 -5.18
CA LYS A 67 6.38 -7.25 -3.83
C LYS A 67 5.30 -7.01 -2.78
N PRO A 68 5.51 -7.41 -1.51
CA PRO A 68 4.59 -7.07 -0.42
C PRO A 68 4.30 -5.56 -0.39
N PHE A 69 3.10 -5.18 0.03
CA PHE A 69 2.78 -3.78 0.24
C PHE A 69 3.69 -3.20 1.32
N GLU A 70 4.18 -1.98 1.07
CA GLU A 70 4.93 -1.19 2.02
C GLU A 70 4.57 0.29 1.82
N ALA A 71 4.38 1.01 2.91
CA ALA A 71 4.26 2.46 2.90
C ALA A 71 4.97 3.07 4.12
N THR A 72 5.58 4.22 3.92
CA THR A 72 6.02 5.08 5.02
C THR A 72 4.90 6.05 5.37
N ILE A 73 4.40 5.97 6.60
CA ILE A 73 3.47 6.95 7.19
C ILE A 73 4.22 7.82 8.21
N ILE A 74 3.68 8.99 8.54
CA ILE A 74 4.21 9.86 9.60
C ILE A 74 3.29 9.75 10.81
N MET A 75 3.79 9.17 11.90
CA MET A 75 3.04 8.98 13.14
C MET A 75 3.60 9.92 14.22
N ASN A 76 2.81 10.91 14.67
CA ASN A 76 3.25 11.91 15.65
C ASN A 76 4.63 12.51 15.29
N ALA A 77 4.76 12.98 14.05
CA ALA A 77 5.98 13.53 13.45
C ALA A 77 7.17 12.55 13.29
N LYS A 78 6.95 11.24 13.43
CA LYS A 78 8.00 10.21 13.24
C LYS A 78 7.63 9.25 12.09
N PRO A 79 8.54 8.98 11.15
CA PRO A 79 8.26 8.02 10.09
C PRO A 79 8.10 6.60 10.67
N ARG A 80 7.10 5.87 10.15
CA ARG A 80 6.83 4.46 10.45
C ARG A 80 6.60 3.73 9.14
N VAL A 81 7.23 2.58 8.97
CA VAL A 81 6.98 1.68 7.84
C VAL A 81 5.85 0.73 8.21
N VAL A 82 4.87 0.57 7.33
CA VAL A 82 3.73 -0.34 7.50
C VAL A 82 3.62 -1.27 6.31
N HIS A 83 3.26 -2.52 6.57
CA HIS A 83 3.22 -3.60 5.57
C HIS A 83 1.80 -4.10 5.26
N THR A 84 0.79 -3.33 5.66
CA THR A 84 -0.62 -3.60 5.35
C THR A 84 -1.29 -2.34 4.81
N ARG A 85 -2.15 -2.51 3.81
CA ARG A 85 -2.93 -1.41 3.20
C ARG A 85 -4.01 -0.86 4.13
N PHE A 86 -4.40 -1.60 5.15
CA PHE A 86 -5.40 -1.18 6.12
C PHE A 86 -4.82 -1.27 7.53
N LEU A 87 -4.97 -0.17 8.28
CA LEU A 87 -4.64 -0.11 9.70
C LEU A 87 -5.91 0.09 10.50
N THR A 88 -6.08 -0.71 11.54
CA THR A 88 -7.14 -0.54 12.54
C THR A 88 -6.79 0.56 13.52
N TYR A 89 -7.80 1.09 14.20
CA TYR A 89 -7.64 2.00 15.34
C TYR A 89 -6.57 1.49 16.34
N GLN A 90 -6.65 0.22 16.74
CA GLN A 90 -5.71 -0.38 17.69
C GLN A 90 -4.27 -0.44 17.15
N GLN A 91 -4.08 -0.75 15.87
CA GLN A 91 -2.75 -0.76 15.26
C GLN A 91 -2.14 0.65 15.19
N LEU A 92 -2.95 1.68 14.93
CA LEU A 92 -2.48 3.07 14.95
C LEU A 92 -2.04 3.50 16.35
N VAL A 93 -2.76 3.08 17.39
CA VAL A 93 -2.39 3.31 18.79
C VAL A 93 -1.05 2.63 19.13
N GLU A 94 -0.88 1.36 18.76
CA GLU A 94 0.38 0.62 19.00
C GLU A 94 1.56 1.27 18.26
N LEU A 95 1.36 1.75 17.02
CA LEU A 95 2.40 2.46 16.25
C LEU A 95 2.81 3.79 16.90
N ALA A 96 1.86 4.48 17.54
CA ALA A 96 2.11 5.73 18.25
C ALA A 96 2.84 5.52 19.58
N PHE A 97 2.53 4.45 20.31
CA PHE A 97 3.02 4.19 21.66
C PHE A 97 3.53 2.74 21.85
N PRO A 98 4.54 2.30 21.07
CA PRO A 98 4.93 0.89 21.03
C PRO A 98 5.38 0.37 22.39
N GLY A 99 4.86 -0.81 22.78
CA GLY A 99 5.22 -1.47 24.04
C GLY A 99 4.65 -0.80 25.31
N SER A 100 3.71 0.12 25.17
CA SER A 100 3.01 0.70 26.32
C SER A 100 1.97 -0.27 26.85
N GLN A 101 1.87 -0.41 28.18
CA GLN A 101 0.70 -1.07 28.77
C GLN A 101 -0.47 -0.11 28.66
N HIS A 102 -1.26 -0.24 27.59
CA HIS A 102 -2.47 0.54 27.37
C HIS A 102 -3.54 0.09 28.40
N PRO A 103 -3.93 0.93 29.37
CA PRO A 103 -5.02 0.58 30.27
C PRO A 103 -6.29 0.25 29.46
N PRO A 104 -7.10 -0.76 29.84
CA PRO A 104 -8.26 -1.22 29.07
C PRO A 104 -9.40 -0.19 28.83
N GLN A 105 -9.23 1.05 29.26
CA GLN A 105 -10.21 2.14 29.19
C GLN A 105 -9.62 3.46 28.68
N THR A 106 -8.37 3.46 28.22
CA THR A 106 -7.78 4.66 27.63
C THR A 106 -8.40 4.90 26.27
N VAL A 107 -9.02 6.07 26.11
CA VAL A 107 -9.55 6.53 24.84
C VAL A 107 -8.45 7.33 24.15
N TYR A 108 -8.23 7.07 22.86
CA TYR A 108 -7.32 7.82 22.03
C TYR A 108 -8.09 8.62 20.99
N THR A 109 -7.63 9.85 20.76
CA THR A 109 -8.01 10.65 19.59
C THR A 109 -7.01 10.34 18.48
N ILE A 110 -7.51 10.01 17.30
CA ILE A 110 -6.69 9.74 16.11
C ILE A 110 -7.21 10.61 14.98
N ASP A 111 -6.41 11.58 14.58
CA ASP A 111 -6.65 12.41 13.39
C ASP A 111 -5.64 12.04 12.32
N TYR A 112 -6.01 12.20 11.05
CA TYR A 112 -5.14 11.97 9.92
C TYR A 112 -5.24 13.07 8.88
N ASP A 113 -4.16 13.21 8.12
CA ASP A 113 -4.04 14.11 6.98
C ASP A 113 -3.29 13.40 5.84
N HIS A 114 -3.27 14.01 4.65
CA HIS A 114 -2.66 13.48 3.43
C HIS A 114 -3.17 12.08 3.05
N GLY A 115 -4.44 11.80 3.35
CA GLY A 115 -5.17 10.59 2.98
C GLY A 115 -5.45 10.45 1.49
N PRO A 116 -6.13 9.38 1.07
CA PRO A 116 -6.61 9.21 -0.31
C PRO A 116 -7.41 10.43 -0.81
N HIS A 117 -7.45 10.66 -2.12
CA HIS A 117 -8.08 11.86 -2.71
C HIS A 117 -9.56 12.04 -2.32
N ASP A 118 -10.30 10.95 -2.15
CA ASP A 118 -11.69 10.93 -1.70
C ASP A 118 -11.86 11.20 -0.20
N HIS A 119 -10.81 10.98 0.59
CA HIS A 119 -10.78 11.17 2.04
C HIS A 119 -9.41 11.72 2.49
N PRO A 120 -9.10 12.99 2.20
CA PRO A 120 -7.76 13.55 2.42
C PRO A 120 -7.44 13.77 3.90
N GLU A 121 -8.44 14.08 4.73
CA GLU A 121 -8.28 14.33 6.17
C GLU A 121 -9.50 13.78 6.94
N GLY A 122 -9.34 13.58 8.25
CA GLY A 122 -10.42 13.13 9.12
C GLY A 122 -9.91 12.50 10.42
N SER A 123 -10.78 11.70 11.05
CA SER A 123 -10.47 11.00 12.29
C SER A 123 -10.77 9.51 12.18
N VAL A 124 -10.03 8.68 12.93
CA VAL A 124 -10.28 7.24 13.05
C VAL A 124 -10.81 6.96 14.46
N VAL A 125 -12.03 6.45 14.57
CA VAL A 125 -12.63 6.11 15.87
C VAL A 125 -12.52 4.61 16.16
N ASP A 126 -12.77 4.22 17.41
CA ASP A 126 -12.71 2.83 17.84
C ASP A 126 -13.61 1.92 16.97
N GLY A 127 -13.10 0.74 16.63
CA GLY A 127 -13.73 -0.21 15.72
C GLY A 127 -13.52 0.09 14.22
N GLN A 128 -12.96 1.24 13.84
CA GLN A 128 -12.68 1.56 12.44
C GLN A 128 -11.31 1.06 11.97
N GLN A 129 -11.19 0.98 10.65
CA GLN A 129 -9.94 0.84 9.94
C GLN A 129 -9.84 1.90 8.85
N ILE A 130 -8.62 2.26 8.49
CA ILE A 130 -8.32 3.24 7.45
C ILE A 130 -7.39 2.63 6.41
N ARG A 131 -7.62 2.98 5.14
CA ARG A 131 -6.71 2.64 4.05
C ARG A 131 -5.52 3.60 4.09
N VAL A 132 -4.31 3.05 4.14
CA VAL A 132 -3.06 3.83 4.15
C VAL A 132 -2.45 3.97 2.75
N LYS A 133 -1.70 5.05 2.58
CA LYS A 133 -0.79 5.27 1.44
C LYS A 133 0.49 5.94 1.92
N GLU A 134 1.49 5.95 1.04
CA GLU A 134 2.75 6.66 1.24
C GLU A 134 2.49 8.13 1.66
N GLY A 135 3.17 8.56 2.72
CA GLY A 135 3.15 9.93 3.22
C GLY A 135 1.90 10.34 3.99
N MET A 136 0.97 9.43 4.29
CA MET A 136 -0.13 9.76 5.21
C MET A 136 0.41 10.16 6.59
N GLU A 137 -0.21 11.17 7.18
CA GLU A 137 0.14 11.65 8.52
C GLU A 137 -0.95 11.26 9.52
N PHE A 138 -0.53 10.86 10.72
CA PHE A 138 -1.41 10.48 11.82
C PHE A 138 -0.97 11.19 13.09
N TYR A 139 -1.95 11.78 13.77
CA TYR A 139 -1.80 12.43 15.07
C TYR A 139 -2.61 11.61 16.08
N VAL A 140 -1.91 11.02 17.05
CA VAL A 140 -2.51 10.14 18.06
C VAL A 140 -2.19 10.68 19.44
N SER A 141 -3.23 10.98 20.21
CA SER A 141 -3.13 11.47 21.59
C SER A 141 -4.06 10.69 22.51
N VAL A 142 -3.74 10.66 23.81
CA VAL A 142 -4.67 10.18 24.82
C VAL A 142 -5.75 11.25 25.00
N SER A 143 -7.01 10.85 24.92
CA SER A 143 -8.12 11.75 25.19
C SER A 143 -8.22 11.99 26.71
N ASP A 144 -8.14 13.24 27.13
CA ASP A 144 -8.56 13.62 28.47
C ASP A 144 -10.09 13.49 28.54
N LYS A 145 -10.58 12.55 29.35
CA LYS A 145 -11.96 12.62 29.83
C LYS A 145 -12.03 13.85 30.74
N SER A 146 -12.54 14.96 30.20
CA SER A 146 -13.02 16.09 31.02
C SER A 146 -14.21 15.68 31.86
#